data_AF-A0A852KJU2-F1
#
_entry.id   AF-A0A852KJU2-F1
#
_cell.length_a   1.000
_cell.length_b   1.000
_cell.length_c   1.000
_cell.angle_alpha   90.00
_cell.angle_beta   90.00
_cell.angle_gamma   90.00
#
_symmetry.space_group_name_H-M   'P 1'
#
loop_
_entity.id
_entity.type
_entity.pdbx_description
1 polymer ?
#
loop_
_entity_poly.entity_id
_entity_poly.type
_entity_poly.pdbx_seq_one_letter_code
_entity_poly.pdbx_strand_id
1 'polypeptide(L)'
;AAVHQFFLVLRRGWENPPGEGAEASGSCHSSRLLSRLSAVSGAAAKAVLQQLVEGALRGSNAELFGATEPHGAAEEEEEEEEEDEEEEEEEGGGGGGGRKEASLLDVNRRFTAAVNFSGGVWSVFHAGVIGRGLKATKKATRWPPERVAHNTQTFLSLLLRCCRGSSSSASSSSSPSASSSSPLSLPTVNPEAAKAVAAALVEAVCPEAAGAELLWPPEDQSRGTVERDLRICRRFR
;
A
#
# COMPACT_ATOMS: atom_id res chain seq x y z
N ALA A 1 -3.70 -7.60 -13.01
CA ALA A 1 -5.18 -7.80 -13.07
C ALA A 1 -5.76 -8.46 -11.82
N ALA A 2 -5.46 -9.73 -11.51
CA ALA A 2 -6.10 -10.44 -10.38
C ALA A 2 -5.76 -9.87 -8.99
N VAL A 3 -4.52 -9.41 -8.78
CA VAL A 3 -4.09 -8.74 -7.53
C VAL A 3 -4.83 -7.42 -7.33
N HIS A 4 -4.92 -6.60 -8.38
CA HIS A 4 -5.70 -5.35 -8.36
C HIS A 4 -7.18 -5.61 -8.01
N GLN A 5 -7.79 -6.62 -8.64
CA GLN A 5 -9.17 -6.99 -8.33
C GLN A 5 -9.36 -7.48 -6.89
N PHE A 6 -8.37 -8.17 -6.32
CA PHE A 6 -8.40 -8.55 -4.91
C PHE A 6 -8.45 -7.33 -3.99
N PHE A 7 -7.57 -6.34 -4.17
CA PHE A 7 -7.59 -5.11 -3.37
C PHE A 7 -8.84 -4.25 -3.61
N LEU A 8 -9.34 -4.19 -4.84
CA LEU A 8 -10.61 -3.50 -5.13
C LEU A 8 -11.80 -4.13 -4.39
N VAL A 9 -11.87 -5.46 -4.31
CA VAL A 9 -12.94 -6.12 -3.56
C VAL A 9 -12.81 -5.86 -2.06
N LEU A 10 -11.60 -5.89 -1.50
CA LEU A 10 -11.37 -5.51 -0.10
C LEU A 10 -11.83 -4.06 0.19
N ARG A 11 -11.60 -3.15 -0.76
CA ARG A 11 -12.03 -1.76 -0.66
C ARG A 11 -13.54 -1.61 -0.80
N ARG A 12 -14.21 -2.35 -1.69
CA ARG A 12 -15.67 -2.26 -1.90
C ARG A 12 -16.49 -2.89 -0.77
N GLY A 13 -15.98 -3.94 -0.13
CA GLY A 13 -16.65 -4.55 1.04
C GLY A 13 -16.73 -3.65 2.28
N TRP A 14 -16.15 -2.45 2.18
CA TRP A 14 -16.36 -1.32 3.07
C TRP A 14 -17.66 -0.56 2.79
N GLU A 15 -17.91 -0.23 1.52
CA GLU A 15 -18.97 0.69 1.10
C GLU A 15 -20.35 0.05 1.27
N ASN A 16 -20.44 -1.27 1.23
CA ASN A 16 -21.66 -2.04 1.46
C ASN A 16 -21.56 -2.91 2.73
N PRO A 17 -22.24 -2.55 3.83
CA PRO A 17 -22.36 -3.43 5.00
C PRO A 17 -23.14 -4.72 4.67
N PRO A 18 -23.00 -5.79 5.48
CA PRO A 18 -23.54 -7.12 5.17
C PRO A 18 -25.07 -7.13 5.27
N GLY A 19 -25.74 -6.78 4.18
CA GLY A 19 -27.20 -6.81 4.02
C GLY A 19 -27.66 -7.59 2.78
N GLU A 20 -26.82 -7.80 1.77
CA GLU A 20 -27.18 -8.55 0.56
C GLU A 20 -26.05 -9.50 0.13
N GLY A 21 -26.41 -10.76 -0.13
CA GLY A 21 -25.52 -11.93 -0.25
C GLY A 21 -24.58 -11.99 -1.47
N ALA A 22 -24.05 -10.86 -1.95
CA ALA A 22 -23.15 -10.79 -3.12
C ALA A 22 -21.65 -10.60 -2.77
N GLU A 23 -21.34 -10.10 -1.57
CA GLU A 23 -20.00 -9.63 -1.16
C GLU A 23 -18.93 -10.73 -1.02
N ALA A 24 -19.32 -11.95 -0.62
CA ALA A 24 -18.39 -13.05 -0.40
C ALA A 24 -17.85 -13.67 -1.70
N SER A 25 -18.53 -13.44 -2.83
CA SER A 25 -18.16 -14.07 -4.10
C SER A 25 -16.97 -13.38 -4.76
N GLY A 26 -16.87 -12.04 -4.76
CA GLY A 26 -15.78 -11.35 -5.47
C GLY A 26 -14.38 -11.71 -4.96
N SER A 27 -14.21 -11.72 -3.64
CA SER A 27 -12.93 -11.99 -2.98
C SER A 27 -12.53 -13.47 -3.13
N CYS A 28 -13.52 -14.37 -3.13
CA CYS A 28 -13.27 -15.79 -3.28
C CYS A 28 -12.81 -16.17 -4.70
N HIS A 29 -13.25 -15.44 -5.73
CA HIS A 29 -12.81 -15.69 -7.11
C HIS A 29 -11.38 -15.22 -7.37
N SER A 30 -11.02 -14.00 -6.95
CA SER A 30 -9.66 -13.46 -7.13
C SER A 30 -8.63 -14.24 -6.29
N SER A 31 -8.95 -14.56 -5.03
CA SER A 31 -8.09 -15.39 -4.17
C SER A 31 -7.90 -16.81 -4.72
N ARG A 32 -8.96 -17.45 -5.25
CA ARG A 32 -8.88 -18.77 -5.89
C ARG A 32 -8.05 -18.72 -7.18
N LEU A 33 -8.23 -17.68 -8.01
CA LEU A 33 -7.43 -17.51 -9.23
C LEU A 33 -5.95 -17.33 -8.90
N LEU A 34 -5.62 -16.42 -7.97
CA LEU A 34 -4.24 -16.18 -7.53
C LEU A 34 -3.59 -17.44 -6.97
N SER A 35 -4.32 -18.21 -6.16
CA SER A 35 -3.84 -19.49 -5.64
C SER A 35 -3.62 -20.56 -6.72
N ARG A 36 -4.42 -20.56 -7.79
CA ARG A 36 -4.22 -21.48 -8.92
C ARG A 36 -3.03 -21.05 -9.76
N LEU A 37 -2.90 -19.76 -10.04
CA LEU A 37 -1.77 -19.19 -10.79
C LEU A 37 -0.44 -19.41 -10.07
N SER A 38 -0.40 -19.22 -8.74
CA SER A 38 0.79 -19.49 -7.93
C SER A 38 1.18 -20.96 -7.91
N ALA A 39 0.25 -21.87 -8.21
CA ALA A 39 0.52 -23.30 -8.29
C ALA A 39 1.05 -23.77 -9.66
N VAL A 40 1.00 -22.92 -10.71
CA VAL A 40 1.42 -23.28 -12.07
C VAL A 40 2.94 -23.47 -12.16
N SER A 41 3.71 -22.57 -11.55
CA SER A 41 5.17 -22.63 -11.56
C SER A 41 5.76 -21.86 -10.38
N GLY A 42 7.00 -22.19 -9.99
CA GLY A 42 7.72 -21.45 -8.95
C GLY A 42 7.92 -19.97 -9.30
N ALA A 43 8.15 -19.65 -10.58
CA ALA A 43 8.26 -18.26 -11.05
C ALA A 43 6.92 -17.51 -10.93
N ALA A 44 5.81 -18.16 -11.28
CA ALA A 44 4.48 -17.58 -11.12
C ALA A 44 4.13 -17.35 -9.65
N ALA A 45 4.51 -18.29 -8.76
CA ALA A 45 4.35 -18.13 -7.31
C ALA A 45 5.10 -16.90 -6.80
N LYS A 46 6.38 -16.75 -7.18
CA LYS A 46 7.22 -15.60 -6.80
C LYS A 46 6.61 -14.29 -7.27
N ALA A 47 6.21 -14.19 -8.54
CA ALA A 47 5.59 -12.99 -9.09
C ALA A 47 4.26 -12.63 -8.39
N VAL A 48 3.40 -13.62 -8.11
CA VAL A 48 2.14 -13.38 -7.39
C VAL A 48 2.39 -12.89 -5.97
N LEU A 49 3.33 -13.51 -5.25
CA LEU A 49 3.67 -13.13 -3.87
C LEU A 49 4.28 -11.74 -3.80
N GLN A 50 5.20 -11.42 -4.70
CA GLN A 50 5.80 -10.09 -4.80
C GLN A 50 4.74 -9.01 -5.04
N GLN A 51 3.88 -9.20 -6.04
CA GLN A 51 2.81 -8.24 -6.37
C GLN A 51 1.80 -8.07 -5.23
N LEU A 52 1.52 -9.14 -4.46
CA LEU A 52 0.66 -9.07 -3.28
C LEU A 52 1.31 -8.27 -2.14
N VAL A 53 2.60 -8.48 -1.87
CA VAL A 53 3.33 -7.77 -0.82
C VAL A 53 3.48 -6.29 -1.18
N GLU A 54 3.97 -5.98 -2.38
CA GLU A 54 4.09 -4.60 -2.85
C GLU A 54 2.73 -3.88 -2.88
N GLY A 55 1.69 -4.55 -3.37
CA GLY A 55 0.36 -3.98 -3.46
C GLY A 55 -0.29 -3.71 -2.10
N ALA A 56 0.09 -4.45 -1.06
CA ALA A 56 -0.40 -4.25 0.31
C ALA A 56 0.35 -3.13 1.05
N LEU A 57 1.59 -2.83 0.67
CA LEU A 57 2.44 -1.82 1.31
C LEU A 57 2.40 -0.45 0.59
N ARG A 58 1.86 -0.38 -0.62
CA ARG A 58 1.82 0.85 -1.43
C ARG A 58 0.57 1.70 -1.19
N GLY A 59 0.81 2.98 -0.91
CA GLY A 59 -0.17 4.08 -0.93
C GLY A 59 -1.50 3.74 -0.25
N SER A 60 -2.60 4.07 -0.93
CA SER A 60 -3.96 3.94 -0.39
C SER A 60 -4.40 2.50 -0.05
N ASN A 61 -3.68 1.46 -0.47
CA ASN A 61 -4.00 0.08 -0.10
C ASN A 61 -3.44 -0.27 1.29
N ALA A 62 -2.37 0.39 1.73
CA ALA A 62 -1.81 0.18 3.06
C ALA A 62 -2.82 0.56 4.17
N GLU A 63 -3.68 1.54 3.90
CA GLU A 63 -4.78 1.93 4.79
C GLU A 63 -5.76 0.79 5.09
N LEU A 64 -5.98 -0.12 4.12
CA LEU A 64 -6.84 -1.30 4.29
C LEU A 64 -6.36 -2.24 5.39
N PHE A 65 -5.06 -2.17 5.72
CA PHE A 65 -4.37 -2.98 6.71
C PHE A 65 -3.95 -2.17 7.94
N GLY A 66 -4.43 -0.92 8.06
CA GLY A 66 -4.23 -0.09 9.24
C GLY A 66 -3.09 0.91 9.16
N ALA A 67 -2.46 1.09 7.99
CA ALA A 67 -1.52 2.20 7.81
C ALA A 67 -2.28 3.52 7.92
N THR A 68 -1.73 4.46 8.67
CA THR A 68 -2.15 5.85 8.64
C THR A 68 -1.13 6.58 7.81
N GLU A 69 -1.50 7.05 6.61
CA GLU A 69 -0.62 7.88 5.80
C GLU A 69 -0.01 8.98 6.71
N PRO A 70 1.33 9.05 6.82
CA PRO A 70 1.96 10.05 7.65
C PRO A 70 1.54 11.41 7.14
N HIS A 71 1.01 12.21 8.06
CA HIS A 71 0.54 13.57 7.84
C HIS A 71 1.74 14.45 7.43
N GLY A 72 2.20 14.37 6.18
CA GLY A 72 3.23 15.22 5.60
C GLY A 72 4.45 14.57 4.92
N ALA A 73 4.48 13.28 4.58
CA ALA A 73 5.63 12.70 3.86
C ALA A 73 5.45 12.58 2.33
N ALA A 74 4.22 12.67 1.82
CA ALA A 74 3.96 12.68 0.38
C ALA A 74 4.30 14.03 -0.30
N GLU A 75 4.77 15.03 0.45
CA GLU A 75 5.15 16.35 -0.12
C GLU A 75 6.61 16.37 -0.62
N GLU A 76 7.46 15.37 -0.32
CA GLU A 76 8.87 15.36 -0.76
C GLU A 76 9.11 14.58 -2.07
N GLU A 77 8.23 13.66 -2.47
CA GLU A 77 8.38 12.89 -3.73
C GLU A 77 7.57 13.49 -4.90
N GLU A 78 6.54 14.30 -4.65
CA GLU A 78 5.74 14.95 -5.72
C GLU A 78 6.40 16.25 -6.26
N GLU A 79 7.45 16.79 -5.61
CA GLU A 79 8.12 18.03 -6.07
C GLU A 79 9.20 17.79 -7.17
N GLU A 80 9.58 16.55 -7.49
CA GLU A 80 10.60 16.26 -8.53
C GLU A 80 10.02 15.83 -9.90
N GLU A 81 8.69 15.63 -10.04
CA GLU A 81 8.08 15.17 -11.31
C GLU A 81 7.21 16.22 -12.03
N GLU A 82 7.06 17.46 -11.52
CA GLU A 82 6.30 18.55 -12.17
C GLU A 82 7.18 19.53 -12.99
N GLU A 83 8.21 19.04 -13.68
CA GLU A 83 8.86 19.78 -14.77
C GLU A 83 8.66 19.00 -16.09
N ASP A 84 8.05 19.67 -17.08
CA ASP A 84 7.85 19.27 -18.48
C ASP A 84 6.58 18.48 -18.87
N GLU A 85 5.38 19.07 -18.78
CA GLU A 85 4.32 18.86 -19.79
C GLU A 85 3.50 20.15 -20.03
N GLU A 86 3.88 20.92 -21.05
CA GLU A 86 3.07 22.03 -21.59
C GLU A 86 1.94 21.48 -22.50
N GLU A 87 0.72 21.95 -22.22
CA GLU A 87 -0.41 22.23 -23.12
C GLU A 87 -0.82 21.20 -24.20
N GLU A 88 -1.98 20.54 -24.02
CA GLU A 88 -3.07 20.53 -25.02
C GLU A 88 -4.44 20.45 -24.31
N GLU A 89 -5.23 21.53 -24.41
CA GLU A 89 -6.63 21.56 -23.96
C GLU A 89 -7.54 20.82 -24.96
N GLU A 90 -8.30 19.83 -24.52
CA GLU A 90 -9.64 19.57 -25.07
C GLU A 90 -10.65 19.20 -23.98
N GLU A 91 -11.79 19.89 -24.03
CA GLU A 91 -12.94 19.75 -23.15
C GLU A 91 -13.55 18.34 -23.18
N GLY A 92 -13.89 17.79 -22.01
CA GLY A 92 -14.61 16.52 -21.98
C GLY A 92 -14.98 15.97 -20.60
N GLY A 93 -15.85 16.66 -19.88
CA GLY A 93 -16.85 16.12 -18.95
C GLY A 93 -16.55 14.91 -18.05
N GLY A 94 -16.59 15.15 -16.73
CA GLY A 94 -17.38 14.29 -15.82
C GLY A 94 -16.65 13.57 -14.69
N GLY A 95 -16.61 14.23 -13.52
CA GLY A 95 -16.89 13.58 -12.23
C GLY A 95 -15.75 12.86 -11.52
N GLY A 96 -15.17 13.52 -10.52
CA GLY A 96 -14.44 12.83 -9.45
C GLY A 96 -13.42 13.67 -8.71
N GLY A 97 -13.81 14.28 -7.59
CA GLY A 97 -12.92 14.54 -6.45
C GLY A 97 -11.69 15.45 -6.62
N GLY A 98 -11.49 16.10 -7.77
CA GLY A 98 -10.43 17.09 -7.94
C GLY A 98 -10.67 18.28 -7.02
N ARG A 99 -9.62 18.72 -6.31
CA ARG A 99 -9.56 20.07 -5.74
C ARG A 99 -10.19 21.00 -6.77
N LYS A 100 -11.31 21.66 -6.45
CA LYS A 100 -11.77 22.77 -7.29
C LYS A 100 -10.57 23.69 -7.42
N GLU A 101 -9.99 23.77 -8.61
CA GLU A 101 -8.99 24.78 -8.92
C GLU A 101 -9.63 26.10 -8.53
N ALA A 102 -9.15 26.66 -7.42
CA ALA A 102 -9.68 27.90 -6.94
C ALA A 102 -9.23 28.92 -7.99
N SER A 103 -10.18 29.40 -8.80
CA SER A 103 -9.90 30.40 -9.83
C SER A 103 -9.06 31.51 -9.21
N LEU A 104 -7.93 31.84 -9.84
CA LEU A 104 -7.04 32.90 -9.38
C LEU A 104 -7.81 34.22 -9.16
N LEU A 105 -8.89 34.44 -9.93
CA LEU A 105 -9.79 35.58 -9.74
C LEU A 105 -10.56 35.52 -8.43
N ASP A 106 -11.03 34.35 -7.99
CA ASP A 106 -11.72 34.17 -6.71
C ASP A 106 -10.77 34.30 -5.52
N VAL A 107 -9.55 33.78 -5.67
CA VAL A 107 -8.47 33.92 -4.68
C VAL A 107 -8.10 35.40 -4.54
N ASN A 108 -7.83 36.09 -5.66
CA ASN A 108 -7.48 37.52 -5.66
C ASN A 108 -8.61 38.39 -5.12
N ARG A 109 -9.88 38.13 -5.47
CA ARG A 109 -11.02 38.88 -4.92
C ARG A 109 -11.09 38.81 -3.39
N ARG A 110 -10.79 37.66 -2.78
CA ARG A 110 -10.76 37.51 -1.32
C ARG A 110 -9.62 38.31 -0.69
N PHE A 111 -8.44 38.29 -1.30
CA PHE A 111 -7.31 39.07 -0.81
C PHE A 111 -7.56 40.57 -0.96
N THR A 112 -8.02 41.05 -2.14
CA THR A 112 -8.27 42.47 -2.42
C THR A 112 -9.44 43.04 -1.59
N ALA A 113 -10.51 42.28 -1.35
CA ALA A 113 -11.66 42.73 -0.56
C ALA A 113 -11.35 42.88 0.94
N ALA A 114 -10.27 42.25 1.43
CA ALA A 114 -9.85 42.32 2.83
C ALA A 114 -8.79 43.41 3.10
N VAL A 115 -8.24 44.06 2.05
CA VAL A 115 -7.26 45.14 2.20
C VAL A 115 -7.95 46.49 2.45
N ASN A 116 -8.66 46.61 3.57
CA ASN A 116 -9.26 47.88 3.99
C ASN A 116 -8.27 48.65 4.89
N PHE A 117 -7.14 49.10 4.32
CA PHE A 117 -6.39 50.18 4.96
C PHE A 117 -7.08 51.50 4.59
N SER A 118 -7.89 52.03 5.51
CA SER A 118 -8.49 53.37 5.35
C SER A 118 -7.38 54.43 5.36
N GLY A 119 -6.80 54.70 4.18
CA GLY A 119 -5.70 55.65 3.99
C GLY A 119 -4.61 55.09 3.08
N GLY A 120 -4.89 55.03 1.78
CA GLY A 120 -4.11 54.31 0.76
C GLY A 120 -2.73 54.88 0.42
N VAL A 121 -1.78 54.90 1.36
CA VAL A 121 -0.39 55.33 1.09
C VAL A 121 0.67 54.42 1.76
N TRP A 122 0.27 53.37 2.48
CA TRP A 122 1.22 52.54 3.25
C TRP A 122 1.31 51.12 2.69
N SER A 123 2.54 50.59 2.63
CA SER A 123 2.85 49.21 2.26
C SER A 123 2.13 48.21 3.19
N VAL A 124 1.92 46.98 2.72
CA VAL A 124 1.30 45.89 3.50
C VAL A 124 2.07 45.67 4.81
N PHE A 125 1.36 45.41 5.92
CA PHE A 125 1.96 45.29 7.26
C PHE A 125 2.95 44.12 7.40
N HIS A 126 2.90 43.12 6.52
CA HIS A 126 3.81 41.97 6.51
C HIS A 126 4.71 41.96 5.27
N ALA A 127 5.92 41.42 5.41
CA ALA A 127 6.89 41.26 4.31
C ALA A 127 6.63 40.05 3.40
N GLY A 128 5.50 39.34 3.60
CA GLY A 128 5.12 38.14 2.85
C GLY A 128 4.55 37.06 3.77
N VAL A 129 4.20 35.91 3.19
CA VAL A 129 3.80 34.70 3.93
C VAL A 129 4.85 33.63 3.63
N ILE A 130 5.33 32.95 4.67
CA ILE A 130 6.20 31.77 4.51
C ILE A 130 5.30 30.57 4.23
N GLY A 131 5.43 29.96 3.05
CA GLY A 131 4.64 28.80 2.63
C GLY A 131 3.16 29.11 2.38
N ARG A 132 2.30 28.09 2.48
CA ARG A 132 0.85 28.20 2.20
C ARG A 132 -0.04 28.55 3.41
N GLY A 133 0.55 28.87 4.56
CA GLY A 133 -0.19 29.15 5.79
C GLY A 133 -0.74 27.89 6.48
N LEU A 134 -1.89 28.00 7.17
CA LEU A 134 -2.49 26.90 7.94
C LEU A 134 -2.72 25.67 7.04
N LYS A 135 -2.03 24.56 7.33
CA LYS A 135 -2.19 23.29 6.61
C LYS A 135 -3.61 22.77 6.81
N ALA A 136 -4.36 22.58 5.72
CA ALA A 136 -5.68 21.96 5.77
C ALA A 136 -5.53 20.53 6.31
N THR A 137 -6.21 20.22 7.41
CA THR A 137 -6.17 18.89 8.00
C THR A 137 -6.86 17.91 7.06
N LYS A 138 -6.07 17.13 6.30
CA LYS A 138 -6.58 15.94 5.61
C LYS A 138 -7.19 15.04 6.70
N LYS A 139 -8.50 14.81 6.66
CA LYS A 139 -9.16 13.87 7.59
C LYS A 139 -8.52 12.49 7.38
N ALA A 140 -7.86 11.97 8.41
CA ALA A 140 -7.37 10.61 8.39
C ALA A 140 -8.57 9.65 8.31
N THR A 141 -8.69 8.92 7.21
CA THR A 141 -9.67 7.83 7.08
C THR A 141 -9.17 6.67 7.92
N ARG A 142 -9.58 6.61 9.18
CA ARG A 142 -9.23 5.49 10.05
C ARG A 142 -10.24 4.36 9.88
N TRP A 143 -9.77 3.22 9.40
CA TRP A 143 -10.56 2.00 9.30
C TRP A 143 -10.88 1.42 10.69
N PRO A 144 -12.08 0.85 10.93
CA PRO A 144 -12.39 0.22 12.20
C PRO A 144 -11.50 -1.02 12.41
N PRO A 145 -11.06 -1.27 13.66
CA PRO A 145 -10.06 -2.29 13.95
C PRO A 145 -10.51 -3.71 13.58
N GLU A 146 -11.81 -4.02 13.67
CA GLU A 146 -12.36 -5.32 13.29
C GLU A 146 -12.20 -5.58 11.78
N ARG A 147 -12.36 -4.53 10.95
CA ARG A 147 -12.19 -4.63 9.50
C ARG A 147 -10.73 -4.76 9.10
N VAL A 148 -9.86 -4.00 9.74
CA VAL A 148 -8.41 -4.15 9.55
C VAL A 148 -7.98 -5.58 9.88
N ALA A 149 -8.42 -6.12 11.03
CA ALA A 149 -8.13 -7.50 11.40
C ALA A 149 -8.68 -8.51 10.38
N HIS A 150 -9.91 -8.30 9.88
CA HIS A 150 -10.52 -9.17 8.86
C HIS A 150 -9.77 -9.12 7.52
N ASN A 151 -9.38 -7.94 7.05
CA ASN A 151 -8.61 -7.75 5.82
C ASN A 151 -7.24 -8.40 5.93
N THR A 152 -6.53 -8.15 7.04
CA THR A 152 -5.24 -8.77 7.35
C THR A 152 -5.36 -10.29 7.39
N GLN A 153 -6.38 -10.84 8.05
CA GLN A 153 -6.61 -12.28 8.08
C GLN A 153 -6.87 -12.85 6.69
N THR A 154 -7.68 -12.16 5.87
CA THR A 154 -7.98 -12.57 4.50
C THR A 154 -6.72 -12.57 3.64
N PHE A 155 -5.91 -11.52 3.73
CA PHE A 155 -4.63 -11.39 3.05
C PHE A 155 -3.62 -12.47 3.48
N LEU A 156 -3.42 -12.67 4.78
CA LEU A 156 -2.54 -13.72 5.31
C LEU A 156 -3.01 -15.12 4.88
N SER A 157 -4.32 -15.37 4.87
CA SER A 157 -4.87 -16.65 4.41
C SER A 157 -4.58 -16.90 2.92
N LEU A 158 -4.59 -15.84 2.10
CA LEU A 158 -4.25 -15.91 0.69
C LEU A 158 -2.75 -16.13 0.49
N LEU A 159 -1.89 -15.38 1.17
CA LEU A 159 -0.44 -15.57 1.14
C LEU A 159 -0.07 -17.01 1.53
N LEU A 160 -0.63 -17.52 2.63
CA LEU A 160 -0.41 -18.91 3.06
C LEU A 160 -0.84 -19.91 1.99
N ARG A 161 -1.97 -19.67 1.29
CA ARG A 161 -2.43 -20.54 0.22
C ARG A 161 -1.48 -20.52 -0.98
N CYS A 162 -0.99 -19.34 -1.36
CA CYS A 162 0.00 -19.18 -2.43
C CYS A 162 1.35 -19.82 -2.07
N CYS A 163 1.78 -19.74 -0.80
CA CYS A 163 3.05 -20.29 -0.34
C CYS A 163 3.03 -21.82 -0.14
N ARG A 164 1.87 -22.47 -0.13
CA ARG A 164 1.78 -23.92 0.12
C ARG A 164 2.12 -24.78 -1.09
N GLY A 165 2.13 -24.21 -2.30
CA GLY A 165 2.38 -24.96 -3.55
C GLY A 165 1.36 -26.08 -3.78
N SER A 166 1.22 -26.55 -5.02
CA SER A 166 0.54 -27.84 -5.28
C SER A 166 1.46 -28.98 -4.86
N SER A 167 1.59 -29.22 -3.56
CA SER A 167 2.27 -30.42 -3.02
C SER A 167 1.51 -31.72 -3.31
N SER A 168 0.46 -31.67 -4.15
CA SER A 168 -0.36 -32.81 -4.55
C SER A 168 0.11 -33.51 -5.84
N SER A 169 1.27 -33.19 -6.41
CA SER A 169 1.72 -33.78 -7.68
C SER A 169 3.16 -34.35 -7.71
N ALA A 170 3.79 -34.61 -6.56
CA ALA A 170 5.16 -35.16 -6.52
C ALA A 170 5.36 -36.32 -5.52
N SER A 171 4.30 -37.07 -5.22
CA SER A 171 4.37 -38.37 -4.54
C SER A 171 3.80 -39.49 -5.42
N SER A 172 4.05 -39.43 -6.72
CA SER A 172 3.82 -40.54 -7.65
C SER A 172 5.13 -41.26 -7.97
N SER A 173 5.83 -41.78 -6.96
CA SER A 173 6.79 -42.89 -7.11
C SER A 173 7.30 -43.42 -5.76
N SER A 174 6.42 -43.83 -4.85
CA SER A 174 6.70 -44.90 -3.86
C SER A 174 5.46 -45.24 -3.05
N SER A 175 4.86 -46.39 -3.40
CA SER A 175 4.02 -47.28 -2.59
C SER A 175 2.75 -46.74 -1.90
N PRO A 176 1.57 -47.35 -2.14
CA PRO A 176 0.37 -47.09 -1.36
C PRO A 176 0.43 -47.93 -0.08
N SER A 177 0.96 -47.35 0.99
CA SER A 177 0.80 -47.89 2.35
C SER A 177 -0.08 -46.95 3.14
N ALA A 178 -1.23 -47.47 3.54
CA ALA A 178 -2.29 -46.77 4.24
C ALA A 178 -1.83 -46.08 5.54
N SER A 179 -2.61 -45.07 5.91
CA SER A 179 -2.86 -44.60 7.29
C SER A 179 -1.68 -44.00 8.08
N SER A 180 -1.50 -42.69 7.92
CA SER A 180 -1.26 -41.81 9.08
C SER A 180 -1.85 -40.42 8.82
N SER A 181 -3.18 -40.34 8.81
CA SER A 181 -3.88 -39.09 9.11
C SER A 181 -3.62 -38.72 10.57
N SER A 182 -2.43 -38.20 10.84
CA SER A 182 -2.10 -37.58 12.12
C SER A 182 -2.75 -36.18 12.13
N PRO A 183 -3.62 -35.85 13.10
CA PRO A 183 -4.37 -34.59 13.12
C PRO A 183 -3.51 -33.35 13.43
N LEU A 184 -2.18 -33.46 13.35
CA LEU A 184 -1.20 -32.44 13.75
C LEU A 184 -0.13 -32.18 12.66
N SER A 185 -0.36 -32.54 11.40
CA SER A 185 0.52 -32.07 10.31
C SER A 185 0.31 -30.57 10.12
N LEU A 186 1.22 -29.77 10.69
CA LEU A 186 1.27 -28.33 10.48
C LEU A 186 1.25 -28.03 8.97
N PRO A 187 0.61 -26.92 8.55
CA PRO A 187 0.65 -26.49 7.16
C PRO A 187 2.10 -26.27 6.72
N THR A 188 2.62 -27.14 5.85
CA THR A 188 3.99 -27.04 5.34
C THR A 188 4.06 -25.89 4.33
N VAL A 189 4.74 -24.81 4.70
CA VAL A 189 5.00 -23.66 3.84
C VAL A 189 6.22 -23.96 2.96
N ASN A 190 6.15 -23.68 1.65
CA ASN A 190 7.30 -23.83 0.77
C ASN A 190 8.39 -22.79 1.14
N PRO A 191 9.63 -23.23 1.45
CA PRO A 191 10.69 -22.31 1.86
C PRO A 191 11.07 -21.30 0.76
N GLU A 192 10.99 -21.66 -0.53
CA GLU A 192 11.26 -20.73 -1.62
C GLU A 192 10.20 -19.64 -1.74
N ALA A 193 8.94 -20.00 -1.49
CA ALA A 193 7.84 -19.03 -1.47
C ALA A 193 7.94 -18.08 -0.27
N ALA A 194 8.28 -18.61 0.90
CA ALA A 194 8.55 -17.79 2.08
C ALA A 194 9.74 -16.84 1.86
N LYS A 195 10.83 -17.33 1.23
CA LYS A 195 11.97 -16.51 0.84
C LYS A 195 11.57 -15.39 -0.12
N ALA A 196 10.67 -15.66 -1.07
CA ALA A 196 10.17 -14.65 -2.00
C ALA A 196 9.36 -13.56 -1.30
N VAL A 197 8.51 -13.93 -0.34
CA VAL A 197 7.78 -12.96 0.50
C VAL A 197 8.76 -12.10 1.31
N ALA A 198 9.77 -12.71 1.93
CA ALA A 198 10.77 -11.99 2.70
C ALA A 198 11.59 -11.02 1.82
N ALA A 199 12.01 -11.46 0.64
CA ALA A 199 12.74 -10.62 -0.32
C ALA A 199 11.89 -9.41 -0.76
N ALA A 200 10.63 -9.65 -1.17
CA ALA A 200 9.72 -8.58 -1.56
C ALA A 200 9.44 -7.58 -0.41
N LEU A 201 9.37 -8.07 0.84
CA LEU A 201 9.19 -7.21 2.00
C LEU A 201 10.43 -6.33 2.25
N VAL A 202 11.63 -6.90 2.16
CA VAL A 202 12.89 -6.14 2.32
C VAL A 202 13.04 -5.10 1.21
N GLU A 203 12.78 -5.47 -0.04
CA GLU A 203 12.80 -4.54 -1.18
C GLU A 203 11.79 -3.39 -1.00
N ALA A 204 10.61 -3.66 -0.45
CA ALA A 204 9.59 -2.65 -0.22
C ALA A 204 9.89 -1.73 0.97
N VAL A 205 10.55 -2.22 2.02
CA VAL A 205 10.79 -1.46 3.25
C VAL A 205 12.15 -0.76 3.25
N CYS A 206 13.18 -1.40 2.73
CA CYS A 206 14.55 -0.91 2.72
C CYS A 206 15.31 -1.40 1.47
N PRO A 207 15.06 -0.80 0.29
CA PRO A 207 15.68 -1.21 -0.97
C PRO A 207 17.21 -1.12 -0.95
N GLU A 208 17.78 -0.17 -0.19
CA GLU A 208 19.24 -0.03 0.01
C GLU A 208 19.89 -1.25 0.68
N ALA A 209 19.12 -2.02 1.45
CA ALA A 209 19.57 -3.23 2.10
C ALA A 209 19.20 -4.50 1.32
N ALA A 210 18.54 -4.37 0.16
CA ALA A 210 18.22 -5.51 -0.69
C ALA A 210 19.50 -6.12 -1.27
N GLY A 211 19.80 -7.37 -0.91
CA GLY A 211 21.05 -8.03 -1.27
C GLY A 211 22.23 -7.72 -0.35
N ALA A 212 21.98 -7.12 0.82
CA ALA A 212 23.00 -6.97 1.86
C ALA A 212 23.52 -8.32 2.36
N GLU A 213 24.72 -8.28 2.94
CA GLU A 213 25.34 -9.45 3.54
C GLU A 213 24.48 -10.01 4.68
N LEU A 214 24.41 -11.35 4.77
CA LEU A 214 23.63 -12.02 5.82
C LEU A 214 24.36 -12.05 7.17
N LEU A 215 25.66 -11.70 7.20
CA LEU A 215 26.45 -11.62 8.41
C LEU A 215 26.06 -10.36 9.19
N TRP A 216 25.76 -10.54 10.47
CA TRP A 216 25.45 -9.43 11.34
C TRP A 216 26.72 -8.60 11.59
N PRO A 217 26.71 -7.28 11.29
CA PRO A 217 27.88 -6.45 11.50
C PRO A 217 28.19 -6.27 13.00
N PRO A 218 29.43 -5.91 13.36
CA PRO A 218 29.75 -5.53 14.73
C PRO A 218 29.00 -4.27 15.17
N GLU A 219 28.79 -4.13 16.47
CA GLU A 219 27.97 -3.07 17.08
C GLU A 219 28.36 -1.65 16.64
N ASP A 220 29.66 -1.38 16.50
CA ASP A 220 30.15 -0.04 16.11
C ASP A 220 29.69 0.40 14.71
N GLN A 221 29.38 -0.55 13.80
CA GLN A 221 28.90 -0.23 12.45
C GLN A 221 27.44 0.24 12.44
N SER A 222 26.65 -0.09 13.48
CA SER A 222 25.25 0.38 13.59
C SER A 222 25.13 1.90 13.65
N ARG A 223 26.17 2.58 14.19
CA ARG A 223 26.23 4.06 14.23
C ARG A 223 26.25 4.69 12.84
N GLY A 224 26.73 3.97 11.83
CA GLY A 224 26.76 4.42 10.44
C GLY A 224 25.43 4.29 9.70
N THR A 225 24.48 3.50 10.22
CA THR A 225 23.20 3.21 9.56
C THR A 225 21.97 3.76 10.28
N VAL A 226 22.15 4.64 11.27
CA VAL A 226 21.07 5.16 12.12
C VAL A 226 19.90 5.73 11.32
N GLU A 227 20.16 6.51 10.28
CA GLU A 227 19.08 7.09 9.45
C GLU A 227 18.26 6.01 8.75
N ARG A 228 18.93 5.00 8.16
CA ARG A 228 18.27 3.83 7.55
C ARG A 228 17.44 3.08 8.59
N ASP A 229 17.99 2.83 9.78
CA ASP A 229 17.32 2.08 10.84
C ASP A 229 16.10 2.87 11.39
N LEU A 230 16.19 4.19 11.50
CA LEU A 230 15.08 5.06 11.88
C LEU A 230 13.98 5.08 10.79
N ARG A 231 14.34 5.11 9.51
CA ARG A 231 13.36 5.00 8.40
C ARG A 231 12.63 3.67 8.43
N ILE A 232 13.35 2.56 8.65
CA ILE A 232 12.75 1.24 8.84
C ILE A 232 11.80 1.27 10.05
N CYS A 233 12.24 1.80 11.19
CA CYS A 233 11.40 1.90 12.39
C CYS A 233 10.13 2.73 12.16
N ARG A 234 10.20 3.81 11.37
CA ARG A 234 9.02 4.62 11.01
C ARG A 234 8.04 3.86 10.13
N ARG A 235 8.52 2.99 9.22
CA ARG A 235 7.65 2.15 8.37
C ARG A 235 6.91 1.06 9.17
N PHE A 236 7.45 0.63 10.29
CA PHE A 236 6.86 -0.40 11.16
C PHE A 236 6.00 0.15 12.32
N ARG A 237 5.91 1.48 12.49
CA ARG A 237 5.13 2.14 13.54
C ARG A 237 3.86 2.76 12.96
#